data_AF-A0A2N7YT65-F1
#
_entry.id   AF-A0A2N7YT65-F1
#
_cell.length_a   1.000
_cell.length_b   1.000
_cell.length_c   1.000
_cell.angle_alpha   90.00
_cell.angle_beta   90.00
_cell.angle_gamma   90.00
#
_symmetry.space_group_name_H-M   'P 1'
#
loop_
_entity.id
_entity.type
_entity.pdbx_description
1 polymer ?
#
loop_
_entity_poly.entity_id
_entity_poly.type
_entity_poly.pdbx_seq_one_letter_code
_entity_poly.pdbx_strand_id
1 'polypeptide(L)'
;PYAILGPKRLGYAVGICCHGSQMLDYLHELAEVREQVCFMWGDEDNRAPAEVLQAYRDAAARMDNVEVHIFPGGRHGYMMRTSPSFD
;
A
#
# COMPACT_ATOMS: atom_id res chain seq x y z
N PRO A 1 -4.65 5.20 0.11
CA PRO A 1 -5.87 5.13 -0.74
C PRO A 1 -5.66 5.69 -2.15
N TYR A 2 -5.02 6.85 -2.30
CA TYR A 2 -4.86 7.53 -3.60
C TYR A 2 -4.06 6.73 -4.64
N ALA A 3 -3.12 5.88 -4.21
CA ALA A 3 -2.42 4.96 -5.11
C ALA A 3 -3.37 4.02 -5.87
N ILE A 4 -4.54 3.70 -5.29
CA ILE A 4 -5.56 2.87 -5.96
C ILE A 4 -6.54 3.76 -6.72
N LEU A 5 -7.07 4.79 -6.05
CA LEU A 5 -8.13 5.63 -6.59
C LEU A 5 -7.68 6.49 -7.78
N GLY A 6 -6.42 6.90 -7.81
CA GLY A 6 -5.85 7.69 -8.91
C GLY A 6 -5.96 6.93 -10.24
N PRO A 7 -5.35 5.75 -10.36
CA PRO A 7 -5.51 4.91 -11.54
C PRO A 7 -6.96 4.52 -11.81
N LYS A 8 -7.69 4.05 -10.79
CA LYS A 8 -9.07 3.58 -10.94
C LYS A 8 -10.04 4.62 -11.49
N ARG A 9 -9.93 5.88 -11.03
CA ARG A 9 -10.99 6.90 -11.21
C ARG A 9 -10.54 8.16 -11.94
N LEU A 10 -9.24 8.45 -11.93
CA LEU A 10 -8.70 9.73 -12.41
C LEU A 10 -7.81 9.57 -13.65
N GLY A 11 -7.64 8.35 -14.15
CA GLY A 11 -6.82 8.06 -15.33
C GLY A 11 -5.32 8.23 -15.09
N TYR A 12 -4.86 8.09 -13.84
CA TYR A 12 -3.42 8.15 -13.54
C TYR A 12 -2.73 6.89 -14.05
N ALA A 13 -1.58 7.05 -14.70
CA ALA A 13 -0.87 5.93 -15.30
C ALA A 13 -0.27 4.94 -14.29
N VAL A 14 -0.01 5.38 -13.05
CA VAL A 14 0.63 4.59 -12.00
C VAL A 14 0.14 5.05 -10.61
N GLY A 15 0.05 4.11 -9.68
CA GLY A 15 -0.17 4.34 -8.25
C GLY A 15 1.02 3.93 -7.40
N ILE A 16 1.48 4.80 -6.49
CA ILE A 16 2.53 4.45 -5.52
C ILE A 16 2.07 4.84 -4.13
N CYS A 17 2.16 3.89 -3.20
CA CYS A 17 1.81 4.06 -1.79
C CYS A 17 3.02 3.71 -0.92
N CYS A 18 3.47 4.67 -0.13
CA CYS A 18 4.47 4.42 0.91
C CYS A 18 3.80 4.58 2.27
N HIS A 19 3.96 3.59 3.16
CA HIS A 19 3.44 3.59 4.53
C HIS A 19 1.99 4.10 4.61
N GLY A 20 1.12 3.61 3.71
CA GLY A 20 -0.29 4.00 3.67
C GLY A 20 -1.07 3.42 4.85
N SER A 21 -2.06 4.17 5.33
CA SER A 21 -2.98 3.76 6.39
C SER A 21 -4.39 3.50 5.86
N GLN A 22 -5.20 2.77 6.64
CA GLN A 22 -6.62 2.47 6.34
C GLN A 22 -6.83 1.83 4.96
N MET A 23 -5.95 0.90 4.59
CA MET A 23 -5.93 0.38 3.22
C MET A 23 -6.88 -0.78 2.96
N LEU A 24 -7.39 -1.47 4.00
CA LEU A 24 -8.37 -2.55 3.80
C LEU A 24 -9.68 -2.02 3.20
N ASP A 25 -10.09 -0.81 3.61
CA ASP A 25 -11.29 -0.13 3.10
C ASP A 25 -11.25 0.09 1.59
N TYR A 26 -10.06 0.05 0.97
CA TYR A 26 -9.87 0.29 -0.46
C TYR A 26 -9.34 -0.93 -1.21
N LEU A 27 -9.15 -2.07 -0.54
CA LEU A 27 -8.61 -3.27 -1.20
C LEU A 27 -9.49 -3.72 -2.38
N HIS A 28 -10.81 -3.63 -2.20
CA HIS A 28 -11.77 -3.99 -3.24
C HIS A 28 -11.71 -3.08 -4.48
N GLU A 29 -11.20 -1.85 -4.35
CA GLU A 29 -11.05 -0.91 -5.46
C GLU A 29 -9.91 -1.29 -6.41
N LEU A 30 -9.02 -2.21 -6.01
CA LEU A 30 -8.03 -2.80 -6.93
C LEU A 30 -8.70 -3.60 -8.05
N ALA A 31 -9.94 -4.07 -7.85
CA ALA A 31 -10.69 -4.73 -8.90
C ALA A 31 -10.76 -3.85 -10.15
N GLU A 32 -10.44 -4.43 -11.30
CA GLU A 32 -10.44 -3.78 -12.62
C GLU A 32 -9.38 -2.68 -12.83
N VAL A 33 -8.52 -2.39 -11.84
CA VAL A 33 -7.33 -1.55 -12.07
C VAL A 33 -6.35 -2.32 -12.94
N ARG A 34 -5.94 -1.73 -14.06
CA ARG A 34 -4.99 -2.35 -15.01
C ARG A 34 -3.61 -1.71 -14.97
N GLU A 35 -3.55 -0.48 -14.50
CA GLU A 35 -2.33 0.29 -14.32
C GLU A 35 -1.48 -0.28 -13.18
N GLN A 36 -0.19 0.02 -13.21
CA GLN A 36 0.74 -0.44 -12.18
C GLN A 36 0.42 0.22 -10.83
N VAL A 37 0.35 -0.58 -9.77
CA VAL A 37 0.23 -0.09 -8.40
C VAL A 37 1.28 -0.75 -7.50
N CYS A 38 2.09 0.08 -6.83
CA CYS A 38 3.12 -0.37 -5.90
C CYS A 38 2.80 0.08 -4.48
N PHE A 39 2.91 -0.86 -3.53
CA PHE A 39 2.78 -0.61 -2.10
C PHE A 39 4.08 -0.93 -1.36
N MET A 40 4.44 -0.06 -0.42
CA MET A 40 5.67 -0.16 0.35
C MET A 40 5.37 0.03 1.84
N TRP A 41 5.61 -1.00 2.65
CA TRP A 41 5.44 -0.97 4.10
C TRP A 41 6.67 -1.50 4.82
N GLY A 42 6.76 -1.19 6.10
CA GLY A 42 7.58 -1.98 7.01
C GLY A 42 6.74 -3.02 7.74
N ASP A 43 7.36 -4.09 8.23
CA ASP A 43 6.68 -5.15 9.00
C ASP A 43 6.41 -4.77 10.47
N GLU A 44 6.98 -3.66 10.95
CA GLU A 44 6.69 -3.05 12.26
C GLU A 44 5.82 -1.78 12.14
N ASP A 45 5.18 -1.56 10.99
CA ASP A 45 4.26 -0.43 10.78
C ASP A 45 2.92 -0.69 11.47
N ASN A 46 2.65 0.02 12.57
CA ASN A 46 1.40 -0.11 13.32
C ASN A 46 0.15 0.30 12.52
N ARG A 47 0.30 1.03 11.40
CA ARG A 47 -0.81 1.38 10.49
C ARG A 47 -1.04 0.34 9.39
N ALA A 48 -0.12 -0.61 9.24
CA ALA A 48 -0.24 -1.75 8.34
C ALA A 48 0.03 -3.04 9.12
N PRO A 49 -0.87 -3.42 10.05
CA PRO A 49 -0.75 -4.66 10.80
C PRO A 49 -0.74 -5.88 9.87
N ALA A 50 -0.37 -7.05 10.42
CA ALA A 50 -0.18 -8.28 9.65
C ALA A 50 -1.34 -8.62 8.69
N GLU A 51 -2.59 -8.33 9.07
CA GLU A 51 -3.77 -8.51 8.22
C GLU A 51 -3.74 -7.64 6.94
N VAL A 52 -3.27 -6.39 7.03
CA VAL A 52 -3.08 -5.50 5.87
C VAL A 52 -1.98 -6.07 4.99
N LEU A 53 -0.83 -6.41 5.58
CA LEU A 53 0.31 -6.93 4.84
C LEU A 53 -0.07 -8.22 4.09
N GLN A 54 -0.78 -9.13 4.75
CA GLN A 54 -1.22 -10.37 4.15
C GLN A 54 -2.22 -10.12 3.01
N ALA A 55 -3.22 -9.27 3.22
CA ALA A 55 -4.22 -8.97 2.22
C ALA A 55 -3.62 -8.39 0.92
N TYR A 56 -2.61 -7.53 1.04
CA TYR A 56 -1.92 -6.95 -0.11
C TYR A 56 -0.91 -7.91 -0.74
N ARG A 57 -0.21 -8.75 0.04
CA ARG A 57 0.59 -9.86 -0.51
C ARG A 57 -0.25 -10.82 -1.34
N ASP A 58 -1.43 -11.16 -0.83
CA ASP A 58 -2.39 -12.02 -1.51
C ASP A 58 -2.89 -11.37 -2.81
N ALA A 59 -3.09 -10.05 -2.83
CA ALA A 59 -3.42 -9.32 -4.05
C ALA A 59 -2.27 -9.37 -5.08
N ALA A 60 -1.04 -9.09 -4.66
CA ALA A 60 0.15 -9.18 -5.52
C ALA A 60 0.38 -10.60 -6.08
N ALA A 61 0.03 -11.64 -5.31
CA ALA A 61 0.10 -13.02 -5.78
C ALA A 61 -0.93 -13.37 -6.87
N ARG A 62 -2.01 -12.58 -7.02
CA ARG A 62 -3.09 -12.81 -7.98
C ARG A 62 -3.12 -11.79 -9.13
N MET A 63 -2.41 -10.69 -9.02
CA MET A 63 -2.49 -9.55 -9.94
C MET A 63 -1.10 -9.12 -10.39
N ASP A 64 -0.81 -9.27 -11.68
CA ASP A 64 0.51 -8.97 -12.24
C ASP A 64 0.88 -7.47 -12.19
N ASN A 65 -0.11 -6.59 -12.05
CA ASN A 65 0.06 -5.13 -11.96
C ASN A 65 0.13 -4.60 -10.52
N VAL A 66 0.18 -5.48 -9.51
CA VAL A 66 0.26 -5.11 -8.10
C VAL A 66 1.60 -5.58 -7.51
N GLU A 67 2.39 -4.62 -7.05
CA GLU A 67 3.66 -4.86 -6.37
C GLU A 67 3.56 -4.52 -4.89
N VAL A 68 4.15 -5.36 -4.03
CA VAL A 68 4.18 -5.14 -2.58
C VAL A 68 5.59 -5.40 -2.06
N HIS A 69 6.19 -4.36 -1.50
CA HIS A 69 7.48 -4.42 -0.83
C HIS A 69 7.30 -4.28 0.68
N ILE A 70 7.92 -5.18 1.43
CA ILE A 70 7.92 -5.15 2.90
C ILE A 70 9.35 -5.08 3.40
N PHE A 71 9.65 -4.03 4.16
CA PHE A 71 10.97 -3.75 4.70
C PHE A 71 11.08 -4.24 6.16
N PRO A 72 12.02 -5.12 6.48
CA PRO A 72 12.22 -5.60 7.85
C PRO A 72 12.57 -4.48 8.83
N GLY A 73 11.92 -4.44 9.99
CA GLY A 73 12.09 -3.44 11.05
C GLY A 73 11.55 -2.05 10.71
N GLY A 74 10.87 -1.90 9.57
CA GLY A 74 10.32 -0.61 9.16
C GLY A 74 9.11 -0.23 9.99
N ARG A 75 9.16 0.91 10.68
CA ARG A 75 8.02 1.49 11.40
C ARG A 75 7.29 2.52 10.55
N HIS A 76 6.08 2.90 10.94
CA HIS A 76 5.31 3.91 10.22
C HIS A 76 6.14 5.19 9.98
N GLY A 77 6.11 5.71 8.76
CA GLY A 77 6.89 6.89 8.39
C GLY A 77 8.41 6.67 8.39
N TYR A 78 8.92 5.46 8.13
CA TYR A 78 10.35 5.14 8.11
C TYR A 78 11.21 6.03 7.17
N MET A 79 10.61 6.75 6.23
CA MET A 79 11.28 7.74 5.38
C MET A 79 11.32 9.16 5.96
N MET A 80 10.66 9.39 7.10
CA MET A 80 10.50 10.71 7.73
C MET A 80 11.21 10.74 9.09
N ARG A 81 12.53 10.95 9.08
CA ARG A 81 13.40 10.93 10.28
C ARG A 81 12.91 11.74 11.48
N THR A 82 12.19 12.84 11.24
CA THR A 82 11.74 13.78 12.27
C THR A 82 10.24 13.73 12.51
N SER A 83 9.49 12.93 11.75
CA SER A 83 8.07 12.80 12.00
C SER A 83 7.89 11.89 13.21
N PRO A 84 7.22 12.34 14.29
CA PRO A 84 6.66 11.37 15.21
C PRO A 84 5.76 10.47 14.38
N SER A 85 5.89 9.16 14.53
CA SER A 85 4.88 8.22 14.05
C SER A 85 3.55 8.70 14.62
N PHE A 86 2.70 9.36 13.82
CA PHE A 86 1.42 9.82 14.31
C PHE A 86 0.63 8.57 14.69
N ASP A 87 0.35 8.46 15.99
CA ASP A 87 -0.41 7.39 16.64
C ASP A 87 -1.88 7.38 16.22
#